data_AF-A0A258BJT2-F1
#
_entry.id   AF-A0A258BJT2-F1
#
_cell.length_a   1.000
_cell.length_b   1.000
_cell.length_c   1.000
_cell.angle_alpha   90.00
_cell.angle_beta   90.00
_cell.angle_gamma   90.00
#
_symmetry.space_group_name_H-M   'P 1'
#
loop_
_entity.id
_entity.type
_entity.pdbx_description
1 polymer ?
#
loop_
_entity_poly.entity_id
_entity_poly.type
_entity_poly.pdbx_seq_one_letter_code
_entity_poly.pdbx_strand_id
1 'polypeptide(L)'
;LSALQDINKSLGIAANNSASKAQLLDNRDALLKDISSKLNVSISFSNSGAATVTYDGQTIANSTTAATFSVTQNADRTMSLMLNGTATATPTNGTLGGDFLGSATARERLDSLDALAVQLTADLNAWHQQGYTDSGATGIGLLSVGTTASSLSVSITSIADIAVASSDGTINGNLVNIGNVRDASDIESRWTQLVTTQGNLVSTISDKKTLAENRDEIARNAREEVSGVNLDVEAADLLRVQQAYQASARVVQAAKDIIDSILNLN
;
A
#
# COMPACT_ATOMS: atom_id res chain seq x y z
N LEU A 1 -17.26 -2.77 0.84
CA LEU A 1 -18.21 -1.67 0.59
C LEU A 1 -19.67 -2.14 0.69
N SER A 2 -20.05 -3.25 0.06
CA SER A 2 -21.43 -3.79 0.16
C SER A 2 -21.87 -4.06 1.60
N ALA A 3 -21.02 -4.67 2.44
CA ALA A 3 -21.33 -4.87 3.86
C ALA A 3 -21.62 -3.55 4.62
N LEU A 4 -20.89 -2.48 4.31
CA LEU A 4 -21.11 -1.16 4.90
C LEU A 4 -22.45 -0.57 4.43
N GLN A 5 -22.80 -0.76 3.16
CA GLN A 5 -24.10 -0.36 2.63
C GLN A 5 -25.24 -1.04 3.40
N ASP A 6 -25.14 -2.35 3.67
CA ASP A 6 -26.20 -3.09 4.37
C ASP A 6 -26.32 -2.68 5.85
N ILE A 7 -25.20 -2.39 6.51
CA ILE A 7 -25.21 -1.80 7.85
C ILE A 7 -25.85 -0.40 7.82
N ASN A 8 -25.53 0.44 6.83
CA ASN A 8 -26.13 1.76 6.70
C ASN A 8 -27.65 1.71 6.49
N LYS A 9 -28.16 0.75 5.69
CA LYS A 9 -29.61 0.51 5.56
C LYS A 9 -30.23 0.13 6.90
N SER A 10 -29.57 -0.76 7.64
CA SER A 10 -30.04 -1.23 8.95
C SER A 10 -30.05 -0.11 9.99
N LEU A 11 -29.02 0.75 10.01
CA LEU A 11 -28.93 1.93 10.88
C LEU A 11 -30.04 2.95 10.61
N GLY A 12 -30.50 3.07 9.36
CA GLY A 12 -31.61 3.95 9.00
C GLY A 12 -32.96 3.54 9.60
N ILE A 13 -33.13 2.25 9.94
CA ILE A 13 -34.39 1.68 10.43
C ILE A 13 -34.30 1.35 11.94
N ALA A 14 -33.09 1.20 12.48
CA ALA A 14 -32.88 0.83 13.87
C ALA A 14 -33.41 1.89 14.85
N ALA A 15 -34.14 1.43 15.87
CA ALA A 15 -34.67 2.27 16.94
C ALA A 15 -33.55 2.98 17.71
N ASN A 16 -33.77 4.24 18.07
CA ASN A 16 -32.82 5.02 18.87
C ASN A 16 -32.60 4.37 20.23
N ASN A 17 -31.35 4.45 20.72
CA ASN A 17 -30.92 3.89 22.02
C ASN A 17 -31.18 2.38 22.20
N SER A 18 -31.19 1.61 21.10
CA SER A 18 -31.28 0.15 21.16
C SER A 18 -29.90 -0.52 21.14
N ALA A 19 -29.78 -1.67 21.81
CA ALA A 19 -28.57 -2.48 21.79
C ALA A 19 -28.19 -2.93 20.36
N SER A 20 -29.19 -3.21 19.51
CA SER A 20 -28.96 -3.54 18.10
C SER A 20 -28.38 -2.38 17.31
N LYS A 21 -28.83 -1.14 17.57
CA LYS A 21 -28.23 0.05 16.96
C LYS A 21 -26.78 0.25 17.40
N ALA A 22 -26.46 0.02 18.67
CA ALA A 22 -25.08 0.09 19.17
C ALA A 22 -24.16 -0.91 18.42
N GLN A 23 -24.56 -2.18 18.32
CA GLN A 23 -23.81 -3.19 17.58
C GLN A 23 -23.61 -2.84 16.08
N LEU A 24 -24.62 -2.23 15.45
CA LEU A 24 -24.51 -1.77 14.06
C LEU A 24 -23.50 -0.62 13.91
N LEU A 25 -23.45 0.31 14.87
CA LEU A 25 -22.46 1.39 14.89
C LEU A 25 -21.04 0.84 15.06
N ASP A 26 -20.85 -0.15 15.94
CA ASP A 26 -19.55 -0.80 16.13
C ASP A 26 -19.07 -1.53 14.86
N ASN A 27 -19.96 -2.32 14.24
CA ASN A 27 -19.66 -3.02 12.99
C ASN A 27 -19.36 -2.04 11.84
N ARG A 28 -20.10 -0.93 11.75
CA ARG A 28 -19.82 0.16 10.80
C ARG A 28 -18.41 0.71 11.01
N ASP A 29 -18.03 1.02 12.24
CA ASP A 29 -16.74 1.62 12.55
C ASP A 29 -15.58 0.67 12.29
N ALA A 30 -15.75 -0.63 12.57
CA ALA A 30 -14.79 -1.65 12.19
C ALA A 30 -14.58 -1.71 10.66
N LEU A 31 -15.65 -1.66 9.87
CA LEU A 31 -15.55 -1.61 8.41
C LEU A 31 -14.91 -0.32 7.90
N LEU A 32 -15.25 0.83 8.49
CA LEU A 32 -14.65 2.11 8.12
C LEU A 32 -13.15 2.15 8.42
N LYS A 33 -12.71 1.53 9.52
CA LYS A 33 -11.29 1.32 9.83
C LYS A 33 -10.60 0.46 8.77
N ASP A 34 -11.22 -0.64 8.34
CA ASP A 34 -10.66 -1.51 7.29
C ASP A 34 -10.62 -0.80 5.92
N ILE A 35 -11.62 0.01 5.59
CA ILE A 35 -11.63 0.78 4.33
C ILE A 35 -10.53 1.85 4.35
N SER A 36 -10.44 2.62 5.43
CA SER A 36 -9.48 3.74 5.55
C SER A 36 -8.03 3.26 5.68
N SER A 37 -7.78 2.04 6.16
CA SER A 37 -6.43 1.45 6.14
C SER A 37 -5.97 1.07 4.72
N LYS A 38 -6.91 0.80 3.81
CA LYS A 38 -6.63 0.37 2.44
C LYS A 38 -6.58 1.54 1.45
N LEU A 39 -7.45 2.54 1.63
CA LEU A 39 -7.68 3.60 0.66
C LEU A 39 -7.87 4.96 1.34
N ASN A 40 -7.31 6.02 0.75
CA ASN A 40 -7.46 7.41 1.21
C ASN A 40 -8.87 7.97 0.97
N VAL A 41 -9.83 7.53 1.78
CA VAL A 41 -11.24 7.94 1.70
C VAL A 41 -11.57 9.10 2.63
N SER A 42 -12.62 9.85 2.28
CA SER A 42 -13.26 10.82 3.19
C SER A 42 -14.60 10.28 3.67
N ILE A 43 -14.83 10.36 4.99
CA ILE A 43 -15.99 9.78 5.66
C ILE A 43 -16.81 10.88 6.32
N SER A 44 -18.13 10.82 6.16
CA SER A 44 -19.09 11.67 6.88
C SER A 44 -20.23 10.82 7.43
N PHE A 45 -20.92 11.32 8.46
CA PHE A 45 -22.03 10.62 9.09
C PHE A 45 -23.30 11.47 9.05
N SER A 46 -24.43 10.81 8.82
CA SER A 46 -25.76 11.40 8.98
C SER A 46 -26.24 11.32 10.43
N ASN A 47 -27.34 12.02 10.76
CA ASN A 47 -27.94 12.00 12.09
C ASN A 47 -28.38 10.59 12.56
N SER A 48 -28.67 9.66 11.63
CA SER A 48 -29.00 8.27 11.98
C SER A 48 -27.77 7.43 12.31
N GLY A 49 -26.57 7.94 12.04
CA GLY A 49 -25.31 7.21 12.11
C GLY A 49 -24.94 6.49 10.80
N ALA A 50 -25.74 6.55 9.74
CA ALA A 50 -25.30 6.00 8.46
C ALA A 50 -24.11 6.79 7.89
N ALA A 51 -23.06 6.09 7.45
CA ALA A 51 -21.84 6.67 6.90
C ALA A 51 -21.92 6.88 5.38
N THR A 52 -21.41 8.01 4.91
CA THR A 52 -21.11 8.25 3.50
C THR A 52 -19.60 8.30 3.31
N VAL A 53 -19.09 7.40 2.46
CA VAL A 53 -17.67 7.28 2.13
C VAL A 53 -17.45 7.76 0.71
N THR A 54 -16.50 8.66 0.54
CA THR A 54 -16.12 9.24 -0.74
C THR A 54 -14.65 8.99 -1.05
N TYR A 55 -14.33 8.85 -2.32
CA TYR A 55 -12.98 8.75 -2.86
C TYR A 55 -12.90 9.57 -4.13
N ASP A 56 -11.87 10.41 -4.26
CA ASP A 56 -11.69 11.25 -5.46
C ASP A 56 -12.94 12.12 -5.77
N GLY A 57 -13.59 12.63 -4.73
CA GLY A 57 -14.83 13.41 -4.82
C GLY A 57 -16.10 12.59 -5.11
N GLN A 58 -15.98 11.29 -5.42
CA GLN A 58 -17.11 10.42 -5.75
C GLN A 58 -17.58 9.60 -4.54
N THR A 59 -18.90 9.41 -4.40
CA THR A 59 -19.44 8.53 -3.36
C THR A 59 -19.22 7.07 -3.73
N ILE A 60 -18.46 6.35 -2.90
CA ILE A 60 -18.14 4.93 -3.10
C ILE A 60 -18.94 4.00 -2.18
N ALA A 61 -19.45 4.50 -1.06
CA ALA A 61 -20.38 3.75 -0.22
C ALA A 61 -21.32 4.67 0.57
N ASN A 62 -22.60 4.35 0.58
CA ASN A 62 -23.62 4.92 1.47
C ASN A 62 -24.78 3.90 1.59
N SER A 63 -25.99 4.30 2.00
CA SER A 63 -27.13 3.38 2.11
C SER A 63 -27.66 2.84 0.77
N THR A 64 -27.43 3.55 -0.34
CA THR A 64 -27.94 3.24 -1.68
C THR A 64 -26.86 2.78 -2.67
N THR A 65 -25.61 3.06 -2.36
CA THR A 65 -24.46 2.88 -3.24
C THR A 65 -23.42 2.01 -2.56
N ALA A 66 -22.88 1.04 -3.30
CA ALA A 66 -21.64 0.35 -2.98
C ALA A 66 -20.87 0.17 -4.29
N ALA A 67 -19.82 0.96 -4.47
CA ALA A 67 -19.00 0.93 -5.66
C ALA A 67 -18.11 -0.31 -5.70
N THR A 68 -17.66 -0.67 -6.90
CA THR A 68 -16.69 -1.73 -7.13
C THR A 68 -15.36 -1.14 -7.57
N PHE A 69 -14.28 -1.77 -7.12
CA PHE A 69 -12.93 -1.44 -7.55
C PHE A 69 -12.34 -2.60 -8.33
N SER A 70 -11.58 -2.30 -9.37
CA SER A 70 -10.69 -3.25 -10.03
C SER A 70 -9.38 -2.57 -10.39
N VAL A 71 -8.35 -3.37 -10.64
CA VAL A 71 -7.06 -2.87 -11.10
C VAL A 71 -6.84 -3.37 -12.52
N THR A 72 -6.39 -2.48 -13.39
CA THR A 72 -5.94 -2.81 -14.74
C THR A 72 -4.47 -2.44 -14.88
N GLN A 73 -3.80 -3.05 -15.86
CA GLN A 73 -2.44 -2.69 -16.22
C GLN A 73 -2.47 -1.83 -17.48
N ASN A 74 -1.78 -0.70 -17.43
CA ASN A 74 -1.59 0.20 -18.56
C ASN A 74 -0.61 -0.40 -19.57
N ALA A 75 -0.56 0.15 -20.79
CA ALA A 75 0.37 -0.32 -21.83
C ALA A 75 1.85 -0.18 -21.43
N ASP A 76 2.17 0.82 -20.62
CA ASP A 76 3.50 1.04 -20.01
C ASP A 76 3.79 0.12 -18.80
N ARG A 77 2.88 -0.83 -18.52
CA ARG A 77 2.91 -1.79 -17.42
C ARG A 77 2.68 -1.21 -16.02
N THR A 78 2.40 0.09 -15.90
CA THR A 78 1.94 0.69 -14.64
C THR A 78 0.52 0.24 -14.30
N MET A 79 0.11 0.41 -13.04
CA MET A 79 -1.23 0.04 -12.57
C MET A 79 -2.19 1.22 -12.71
N SER A 80 -3.45 0.93 -13.04
CA SER A 80 -4.56 1.88 -13.04
C SER A 80 -5.70 1.35 -12.18
N LEU A 81 -6.21 2.20 -11.28
CA LEU A 81 -7.37 1.87 -10.45
C LEU A 81 -8.64 2.25 -11.19
N MET A 82 -9.57 1.30 -11.23
CA MET A 82 -10.89 1.47 -11.84
C MET A 82 -11.94 1.53 -10.75
N LEU A 83 -12.81 2.54 -10.81
CA LEU A 83 -14.01 2.70 -10.00
C LEU A 83 -15.23 2.44 -10.89
N ASN A 84 -16.01 1.40 -10.59
CA ASN A 84 -17.15 0.97 -11.40
C ASN A 84 -16.81 0.80 -12.90
N GLY A 85 -15.60 0.32 -13.19
CA GLY A 85 -15.13 0.12 -14.57
C GLY A 85 -14.59 1.38 -15.27
N THR A 86 -14.54 2.54 -14.60
CA THR A 86 -13.94 3.78 -15.13
C THR A 86 -12.67 4.13 -14.37
N ALA A 87 -11.63 4.62 -15.06
CA ALA A 87 -10.37 5.00 -14.39
C ALA A 87 -10.62 6.13 -13.38
N THR A 88 -9.96 6.07 -12.23
CA THR A 88 -10.02 7.06 -11.15
C THR A 88 -8.61 7.45 -10.70
N ALA A 89 -8.47 8.44 -9.82
CA ALA A 89 -7.19 8.82 -9.28
C ALA A 89 -6.43 7.64 -8.67
N THR A 90 -5.10 7.64 -8.86
CA THR A 90 -4.20 6.72 -8.17
C THR A 90 -4.25 6.94 -6.66
N PRO A 91 -4.43 5.89 -5.85
CA PRO A 91 -4.38 6.01 -4.40
C PRO A 91 -3.06 6.61 -3.92
N THR A 92 -3.13 7.56 -3.00
CA THR A 92 -1.95 8.24 -2.46
C THR A 92 -1.60 7.81 -1.04
N ASN A 93 -2.50 7.07 -0.38
CA ASN A 93 -2.32 6.56 0.97
C ASN A 93 -3.03 5.20 1.15
N GLY A 94 -2.87 4.61 2.33
CA GLY A 94 -3.33 3.26 2.62
C GLY A 94 -2.49 2.20 1.91
N THR A 95 -2.82 0.93 2.14
CA THR A 95 -2.07 -0.18 1.55
C THR A 95 -2.09 -0.16 0.02
N LEU A 96 -3.21 0.21 -0.60
CA LEU A 96 -3.31 0.32 -2.05
C LEU A 96 -2.40 1.44 -2.59
N GLY A 97 -2.30 2.58 -1.91
CA GLY A 97 -1.36 3.64 -2.30
C GLY A 97 0.08 3.17 -2.26
N GLY A 98 0.43 2.37 -1.23
CA GLY A 98 1.73 1.70 -1.13
C GLY A 98 2.01 0.75 -2.30
N ASP A 99 1.04 -0.08 -2.67
CA ASP A 99 1.18 -1.03 -3.77
C ASP A 99 1.39 -0.32 -5.13
N PHE A 100 0.63 0.74 -5.40
CA PHE A 100 0.78 1.54 -6.62
C PHE A 100 2.12 2.26 -6.67
N LEU A 101 2.56 2.86 -5.55
CA LEU A 101 3.87 3.49 -5.45
C LEU A 101 5.00 2.47 -5.66
N GLY A 102 4.89 1.29 -5.07
CA GLY A 102 5.85 0.20 -5.22
C GLY A 102 5.96 -0.27 -6.67
N SER A 103 4.83 -0.45 -7.35
CA SER A 103 4.78 -0.81 -8.76
C SER A 103 5.43 0.25 -9.66
N ALA A 104 5.10 1.53 -9.46
CA ALA A 104 5.68 2.65 -10.21
C ALA A 104 7.20 2.73 -10.00
N THR A 105 7.66 2.60 -8.74
CA THR A 105 9.08 2.58 -8.40
C THR A 105 9.80 1.42 -9.08
N ALA A 106 9.24 0.21 -9.00
CA ALA A 106 9.81 -0.96 -9.65
C ALA A 106 9.91 -0.77 -11.16
N ARG A 107 8.94 -0.08 -11.77
CA ARG A 107 8.98 0.22 -13.19
C ARG A 107 10.14 1.15 -13.55
N GLU A 108 10.29 2.25 -12.82
CA GLU A 108 11.38 3.21 -13.01
C GLU A 108 12.78 2.57 -12.86
N ARG A 109 12.93 1.64 -11.90
CA ARG A 109 14.19 0.88 -11.72
C ARG A 109 14.48 -0.06 -12.88
N LEU A 110 13.46 -0.70 -13.43
CA LEU A 110 13.60 -1.56 -14.59
C LEU A 110 13.94 -0.76 -15.86
N ASP A 111 13.33 0.41 -16.05
CA ASP A 111 13.67 1.28 -17.18
C ASP A 111 15.11 1.81 -17.07
N SER A 112 15.57 2.12 -15.85
CA SER A 112 16.96 2.48 -15.59
C SER A 112 17.93 1.35 -15.91
N LEU A 113 17.56 0.10 -15.56
CA LEU A 113 18.35 -1.08 -15.88
C LEU A 113 18.40 -1.37 -17.39
N ASP A 114 17.27 -1.22 -18.07
CA ASP A 114 17.18 -1.35 -19.53
C ASP A 114 18.11 -0.33 -20.23
N ALA A 115 18.08 0.92 -19.80
CA ALA A 115 18.97 1.96 -20.30
C ALA A 115 20.46 1.68 -20.04
N LEU A 116 20.79 1.07 -18.89
CA LEU A 116 22.17 0.65 -18.59
C LEU A 116 22.62 -0.47 -19.54
N ALA A 117 21.78 -1.47 -19.80
CA ALA A 117 22.14 -2.58 -20.70
C ALA A 117 22.35 -2.11 -22.15
N VAL A 118 21.53 -1.17 -22.62
CA VAL A 118 21.70 -0.54 -23.94
C VAL A 118 23.03 0.21 -24.01
N GLN A 119 23.34 1.02 -22.99
CA GLN A 119 24.59 1.77 -22.94
C GLN A 119 25.82 0.85 -22.87
N LEU A 120 25.80 -0.17 -22.00
CA LEU A 120 26.86 -1.17 -21.90
C LEU A 120 27.19 -1.80 -23.25
N THR A 121 26.14 -2.20 -23.97
CA THR A 121 26.25 -2.84 -25.28
C THR A 121 26.84 -1.89 -26.30
N ALA A 122 26.35 -0.66 -26.35
CA ALA A 122 26.87 0.35 -27.27
C ALA A 122 28.36 0.61 -27.03
N ASP A 123 28.76 0.80 -25.78
CA ASP A 123 30.12 1.15 -25.39
C ASP A 123 31.12 0.01 -25.65
N LEU A 124 30.77 -1.22 -25.25
CA LEU A 124 31.62 -2.39 -25.49
C LEU A 124 31.71 -2.73 -26.97
N ASN A 125 30.61 -2.60 -27.73
CA ASN A 125 30.65 -2.83 -29.17
C ASN A 125 31.49 -1.77 -29.89
N ALA A 126 31.34 -0.49 -29.52
CA ALA A 126 32.11 0.59 -30.12
C ALA A 126 33.61 0.41 -29.88
N TRP A 127 34.01 -0.02 -28.67
CA TRP A 127 35.40 -0.34 -28.37
C TRP A 127 35.92 -1.54 -29.16
N HIS A 128 35.15 -2.63 -29.20
CA HIS A 128 35.59 -3.83 -29.88
C HIS A 128 35.73 -3.63 -31.40
N GLN A 129 34.83 -2.86 -31.99
CA GLN A 129 34.86 -2.52 -33.43
C GLN A 129 36.04 -1.62 -33.84
N GLN A 130 36.75 -1.00 -32.87
CA GLN A 130 37.99 -0.27 -33.13
C GLN A 130 39.22 -1.17 -33.17
N GLY A 131 39.10 -2.41 -32.70
CA GLY A 131 40.19 -3.37 -32.66
C GLY A 131 40.22 -4.32 -33.84
N TYR A 132 41.27 -5.15 -33.85
CA TYR A 132 41.49 -6.19 -34.84
C TYR A 132 41.73 -7.55 -34.15
N THR A 133 41.20 -8.61 -34.76
CA THR A 133 41.44 -10.00 -34.34
C THR A 133 42.85 -10.46 -34.71
N ASP A 134 43.26 -11.63 -34.23
CA ASP A 134 44.55 -12.25 -34.58
C ASP A 134 44.68 -12.54 -36.10
N SER A 135 43.57 -12.68 -36.81
CA SER A 135 43.54 -12.83 -38.28
C SER A 135 43.58 -11.49 -39.03
N GLY A 136 43.61 -10.37 -38.31
CA GLY A 136 43.60 -9.02 -38.88
C GLY A 136 42.21 -8.54 -39.31
N ALA A 137 41.13 -9.24 -38.95
CA ALA A 137 39.76 -8.77 -39.20
C ALA A 137 39.36 -7.71 -38.18
N THR A 138 38.56 -6.72 -38.59
CA THR A 138 37.98 -5.74 -37.66
C THR A 138 37.01 -6.41 -36.70
N GLY A 139 36.98 -5.95 -35.45
CA GLY A 139 36.03 -6.45 -34.46
C GLY A 139 34.58 -6.24 -34.86
N ILE A 140 33.74 -7.20 -34.48
CA ILE A 140 32.27 -7.13 -34.63
C ILE A 140 31.62 -6.68 -33.32
N GLY A 141 30.29 -6.63 -33.24
CA GLY A 141 29.62 -6.42 -31.94
C GLY A 141 29.93 -7.57 -30.98
N LEU A 142 30.37 -7.27 -29.76
CA LEU A 142 30.54 -8.25 -28.67
C LEU A 142 29.22 -8.67 -28.06
N LEU A 143 28.30 -7.71 -27.93
CA LEU A 143 27.02 -7.84 -27.27
C LEU A 143 25.90 -7.46 -28.22
N SER A 144 24.73 -8.02 -28.00
CA SER A 144 23.48 -7.61 -28.63
C SER A 144 22.45 -7.36 -27.56
N VAL A 145 21.67 -6.30 -27.74
CA VAL A 145 20.53 -5.96 -26.91
C VAL A 145 19.46 -5.33 -27.78
N GLY A 146 18.21 -5.68 -27.51
CA GLY A 146 17.06 -4.93 -27.99
C GLY A 146 16.89 -3.66 -27.16
N THR A 147 15.65 -3.39 -26.73
CA THR A 147 15.35 -2.22 -25.89
C THR A 147 15.40 -2.52 -24.38
N THR A 148 15.52 -3.79 -23.99
CA THR A 148 15.46 -4.20 -22.58
C THR A 148 16.68 -5.01 -22.17
N ALA A 149 17.09 -4.89 -20.91
CA ALA A 149 18.19 -5.63 -20.31
C ALA A 149 17.98 -7.14 -20.39
N SER A 150 16.73 -7.61 -20.37
CA SER A 150 16.39 -9.03 -20.53
C SER A 150 16.77 -9.61 -21.88
N SER A 151 17.00 -8.78 -22.89
CA SER A 151 17.41 -9.21 -24.24
C SER A 151 18.94 -9.16 -24.45
N LEU A 152 19.69 -8.78 -23.41
CA LEU A 152 21.14 -8.71 -23.47
C LEU A 152 21.74 -10.11 -23.68
N SER A 153 22.61 -10.24 -24.66
CA SER A 153 23.30 -11.48 -25.01
C SER A 153 24.68 -11.21 -25.60
N VAL A 154 25.55 -12.21 -25.56
CA VAL A 154 26.87 -12.17 -26.21
C VAL A 154 26.71 -12.59 -27.68
N SER A 155 27.29 -11.83 -28.59
CA SER A 155 27.19 -12.03 -30.04
C SER A 155 28.35 -12.83 -30.64
N ILE A 156 29.53 -12.77 -30.03
CA ILE A 156 30.67 -13.58 -30.46
C ILE A 156 30.54 -15.03 -29.96
N THR A 157 31.03 -15.99 -30.75
CA THR A 157 30.95 -17.41 -30.41
C THR A 157 32.31 -18.11 -30.37
N SER A 158 33.35 -17.44 -30.87
CA SER A 158 34.73 -17.91 -30.86
C SER A 158 35.66 -16.91 -30.21
N ILE A 159 36.71 -17.41 -29.55
CA ILE A 159 37.80 -16.59 -29.00
C ILE A 159 38.54 -15.86 -30.13
N ALA A 160 38.58 -16.46 -31.34
CA ALA A 160 39.22 -15.85 -32.51
C ALA A 160 38.52 -14.57 -33.00
N ASP A 161 37.27 -14.32 -32.56
CA ASP A 161 36.52 -13.11 -32.92
C ASP A 161 36.86 -11.94 -31.99
N ILE A 162 37.68 -12.14 -30.95
CA ILE A 162 38.08 -11.10 -29.99
C ILE A 162 39.12 -10.18 -30.64
N ALA A 163 38.73 -8.91 -30.81
CA ALA A 163 39.48 -7.90 -31.52
C ALA A 163 40.23 -6.96 -30.57
N VAL A 164 41.34 -7.45 -30.03
CA VAL A 164 42.15 -6.75 -29.02
C VAL A 164 43.42 -6.09 -29.56
N ALA A 165 43.81 -6.36 -30.82
CA ALA A 165 44.94 -5.69 -31.45
C ALA A 165 44.55 -4.29 -31.96
N SER A 166 45.52 -3.37 -32.05
CA SER A 166 45.33 -2.06 -32.70
C SER A 166 45.57 -2.12 -34.21
N SER A 167 45.19 -1.05 -34.92
CA SER A 167 45.31 -0.94 -36.39
C SER A 167 46.73 -1.03 -36.93
N ASP A 168 47.74 -0.75 -36.10
CA ASP A 168 49.16 -0.90 -36.44
C ASP A 168 49.69 -2.34 -36.24
N GLY A 169 48.84 -3.27 -35.83
CA GLY A 169 49.20 -4.67 -35.58
C GLY A 169 49.79 -4.93 -34.19
N THR A 170 49.82 -3.93 -33.30
CA THR A 170 50.27 -4.15 -31.92
C THR A 170 49.30 -5.07 -31.19
N ILE A 171 49.79 -6.23 -30.77
CA ILE A 171 49.03 -7.20 -29.96
C ILE A 171 48.56 -6.52 -28.68
N ASN A 172 47.27 -6.69 -28.35
CA ASN A 172 46.61 -6.04 -27.21
C ASN A 172 46.58 -4.50 -27.25
N GLY A 173 46.91 -3.86 -28.37
CA GLY A 173 46.89 -2.41 -28.48
C GLY A 173 45.50 -1.80 -28.26
N ASN A 174 44.42 -2.46 -28.73
CA ASN A 174 43.05 -2.03 -28.43
C ASN A 174 42.62 -2.38 -27.00
N LEU A 175 43.14 -3.46 -26.41
CA LEU A 175 42.85 -3.85 -25.03
C LEU A 175 43.24 -2.77 -24.02
N VAL A 176 44.34 -2.05 -24.25
CA VAL A 176 44.77 -0.94 -23.38
C VAL A 176 43.69 0.16 -23.31
N ASN A 177 42.92 0.35 -24.38
CA ASN A 177 41.88 1.38 -24.45
C ASN A 177 40.56 0.99 -23.78
N ILE A 178 40.40 -0.26 -23.29
CA ILE A 178 39.15 -0.68 -22.63
C ILE A 178 38.89 0.11 -21.34
N GLY A 179 39.93 0.62 -20.69
CA GLY A 179 39.81 1.54 -19.56
C GLY A 179 39.08 2.83 -19.91
N ASN A 180 39.28 3.36 -21.13
CA ASN A 180 38.58 4.56 -21.59
C ASN A 180 37.09 4.31 -21.74
N VAL A 181 36.67 3.09 -22.09
CA VAL A 181 35.26 2.70 -22.15
C VAL A 181 34.66 2.77 -20.76
N ARG A 182 35.37 2.24 -19.76
CA ARG A 182 34.94 2.25 -18.37
C ARG A 182 34.82 3.68 -17.81
N ASP A 183 35.79 4.54 -18.12
CA ASP A 183 35.85 5.93 -17.63
C ASP A 183 34.89 6.88 -18.37
N ALA A 184 34.68 6.69 -19.68
CA ALA A 184 33.83 7.55 -20.50
C ALA A 184 32.33 7.18 -20.47
N SER A 185 32.02 5.90 -20.23
CA SER A 185 30.65 5.36 -20.20
C SER A 185 29.88 5.71 -18.91
N ASP A 186 30.62 5.95 -17.82
CA ASP A 186 30.07 6.17 -16.47
C ASP A 186 29.13 5.05 -15.99
N ILE A 187 29.15 3.87 -16.61
CA ILE A 187 28.16 2.82 -16.35
C ILE A 187 28.20 2.29 -14.91
N GLU A 188 29.39 2.20 -14.34
CA GLU A 188 29.59 1.78 -12.95
C GLU A 188 29.06 2.82 -11.96
N SER A 189 29.24 4.11 -12.27
CA SER A 189 28.69 5.21 -11.50
C SER A 189 27.17 5.26 -11.60
N ARG A 190 26.60 5.10 -12.81
CA ARG A 190 25.14 5.03 -13.00
C ARG A 190 24.52 3.82 -12.30
N TRP A 191 25.19 2.67 -12.31
CA TRP A 191 24.78 1.50 -11.53
C TRP A 191 24.84 1.79 -10.02
N THR A 192 25.95 2.36 -9.55
CA THR A 192 26.10 2.80 -8.15
C THR A 192 24.98 3.76 -7.76
N GLN A 193 24.68 4.74 -8.60
CA GLN A 193 23.61 5.71 -8.40
C GLN A 193 22.24 5.04 -8.31
N LEU A 194 21.96 4.04 -9.15
CA LEU A 194 20.72 3.27 -9.11
C LEU A 194 20.57 2.55 -7.75
N VAL A 195 21.63 1.87 -7.30
CA VAL A 195 21.65 1.16 -6.01
C VAL A 195 21.52 2.14 -4.84
N THR A 196 22.27 3.24 -4.85
CA THR A 196 22.21 4.28 -3.82
C THR A 196 20.84 4.94 -3.75
N THR A 197 20.24 5.27 -4.90
CA THR A 197 18.90 5.87 -4.96
C THR A 197 17.86 4.92 -4.38
N GLN A 198 17.94 3.63 -4.72
CA GLN A 198 17.05 2.63 -4.14
C GLN A 198 17.27 2.47 -2.63
N GLY A 199 18.52 2.45 -2.16
CA GLY A 199 18.84 2.40 -0.73
C GLY A 199 18.27 3.58 0.05
N ASN A 200 18.46 4.80 -0.46
CA ASN A 200 17.93 6.02 0.14
C ASN A 200 16.39 6.02 0.18
N LEU A 201 15.74 5.52 -0.88
CA LEU A 201 14.29 5.38 -0.92
C LEU A 201 13.79 4.40 0.13
N VAL A 202 14.42 3.21 0.25
CA VAL A 202 14.06 2.21 1.26
C VAL A 202 14.25 2.77 2.67
N SER A 203 15.37 3.45 2.95
CA SER A 203 15.60 4.09 4.25
C SER A 203 14.48 5.09 4.57
N THR A 204 14.16 5.97 3.61
CA THR A 204 13.11 7.00 3.78
C THR A 204 11.73 6.37 4.01
N ILE A 205 11.38 5.31 3.29
CA ILE A 205 10.11 4.60 3.45
C ILE A 205 10.07 3.86 4.80
N SER A 206 11.18 3.30 5.25
CA SER A 206 11.30 2.66 6.57
C SER A 206 11.04 3.67 7.69
N ASP A 207 11.66 4.85 7.63
CA ASP A 207 11.45 5.91 8.63
C ASP A 207 9.99 6.40 8.63
N LYS A 208 9.40 6.59 7.44
CA LYS A 208 7.98 6.95 7.30
C LYS A 208 7.05 5.90 7.89
N LYS A 209 7.38 4.61 7.72
CA LYS A 209 6.62 3.50 8.30
C LYS A 209 6.64 3.58 9.83
N THR A 210 7.81 3.69 10.44
CA THR A 210 7.94 3.81 11.91
C THR A 210 7.20 5.03 12.44
N LEU A 211 7.29 6.17 11.75
CA LEU A 211 6.55 7.37 12.13
C LEU A 211 5.02 7.16 12.05
N ALA A 212 4.54 6.46 11.02
CA ALA A 212 3.12 6.16 10.86
C ALA A 212 2.61 5.21 11.95
N GLU A 213 3.39 4.18 12.31
CA GLU A 213 3.08 3.25 13.41
C GLU A 213 2.98 3.98 14.75
N ASN A 214 3.96 4.84 15.07
CA ASN A 214 3.94 5.65 16.30
C ASN A 214 2.73 6.60 16.33
N ARG A 215 2.36 7.20 15.19
CA ARG A 215 1.19 8.08 15.11
C ARG A 215 -0.13 7.33 15.30
N ASP A 216 -0.25 6.13 14.74
CA ASP A 216 -1.42 5.27 14.96
C ASP A 216 -1.54 4.87 16.43
N GLU A 217 -0.43 4.51 17.08
CA GLU A 217 -0.41 4.20 18.51
C GLU A 217 -0.87 5.40 19.36
N ILE A 218 -0.29 6.58 19.13
CA ILE A 218 -0.69 7.81 19.86
C ILE A 218 -2.17 8.13 19.65
N ALA A 219 -2.67 7.99 18.41
CA ALA A 219 -4.08 8.25 18.10
C ALA A 219 -5.02 7.25 18.80
N ARG A 220 -4.63 5.97 18.89
CA ARG A 220 -5.39 4.96 19.64
C ARG A 220 -5.40 5.25 21.13
N ASN A 221 -4.25 5.58 21.72
CA ASN A 221 -4.15 5.93 23.13
C ASN A 221 -5.01 7.16 23.47
N ALA A 222 -4.95 8.21 22.64
CA ALA A 222 -5.80 9.40 22.83
C ALA A 222 -7.31 9.08 22.69
N ARG A 223 -7.69 8.16 21.80
CA ARG A 223 -9.08 7.68 21.70
C ARG A 223 -9.49 6.90 22.94
N GLU A 224 -8.63 6.03 23.44
CA GLU A 224 -8.87 5.24 24.66
C GLU A 224 -8.93 6.12 25.91
N GLU A 225 -8.23 7.25 25.95
CA GLU A 225 -8.33 8.22 27.05
C GLU A 225 -9.72 8.89 27.09
N VAL A 226 -10.30 9.21 25.94
CA VAL A 226 -11.62 9.88 25.84
C VAL A 226 -12.79 8.90 25.93
N SER A 227 -12.65 7.73 25.30
CA SER A 227 -13.70 6.71 25.18
C SER A 227 -13.51 5.55 26.16
N GLY A 228 -12.49 5.62 27.02
CA GLY A 228 -12.16 4.58 27.99
C GLY A 228 -13.25 4.47 29.03
N VAL A 229 -13.83 3.28 29.14
CA VAL A 229 -14.72 2.94 30.25
C VAL A 229 -13.86 2.78 31.49
N ASN A 230 -14.04 3.66 32.48
CA ASN A 230 -13.42 3.44 33.78
C ASN A 230 -14.16 2.29 34.46
N LEU A 231 -13.52 1.12 34.50
CA LEU A 231 -14.08 -0.10 35.09
C LEU A 231 -14.49 0.09 36.55
N ASP A 232 -13.87 1.02 37.28
CA ASP A 232 -14.24 1.31 38.67
C ASP A 232 -15.56 2.08 38.76
N VAL A 233 -15.82 2.99 37.81
CA VAL A 233 -17.10 3.73 37.70
C VAL A 233 -18.20 2.80 37.20
N GLU A 234 -17.92 1.99 36.17
CA GLU A 234 -18.86 0.97 35.67
C GLU A 234 -19.21 -0.06 36.76
N ALA A 235 -18.22 -0.48 37.56
CA ALA A 235 -18.43 -1.38 38.69
C ALA A 235 -19.23 -0.71 39.81
N ALA A 236 -18.98 0.57 40.11
CA ALA A 236 -19.76 1.34 41.07
C ALA A 236 -21.22 1.49 40.62
N ASP A 237 -21.45 1.77 39.33
CA ASP A 237 -22.79 1.85 38.76
C ASP A 237 -23.49 0.48 38.71
N LEU A 238 -22.77 -0.60 38.40
CA LEU A 238 -23.29 -1.96 38.53
C LEU A 238 -23.69 -2.28 39.97
N LEU A 239 -22.86 -1.97 40.95
CA LEU A 239 -23.18 -2.17 42.37
C LEU A 239 -24.39 -1.34 42.79
N ARG A 240 -24.48 -0.08 42.33
CA ARG A 240 -25.63 0.79 42.58
C ARG A 240 -26.91 0.22 41.96
N VAL A 241 -26.86 -0.27 40.71
CA VAL A 241 -28.00 -0.91 40.03
C VAL A 241 -28.40 -2.21 40.73
N GLN A 242 -27.43 -3.02 41.18
CA GLN A 242 -27.69 -4.24 41.96
C GLN A 242 -28.36 -3.92 43.30
N GLN A 243 -27.89 -2.89 44.03
CA GLN A 243 -28.52 -2.44 45.28
C GLN A 243 -29.93 -1.90 45.04
N ALA A 244 -30.15 -1.12 43.98
CA ALA A 244 -31.48 -0.61 43.62
C ALA A 244 -32.44 -1.76 43.27
N TYR A 245 -31.97 -2.79 42.59
CA TYR A 245 -32.76 -3.99 42.30
C TYR A 245 -33.11 -4.77 43.57
N GLN A 246 -32.14 -4.99 44.47
CA GLN A 246 -32.39 -5.63 45.77
C GLN A 246 -33.37 -4.83 46.63
N ALA A 247 -33.25 -3.50 46.66
CA ALA A 247 -34.19 -2.62 47.35
C ALA A 247 -35.59 -2.71 46.75
N SER A 248 -35.71 -2.69 45.42
CA SER A 248 -36.99 -2.84 44.72
C SER A 248 -37.63 -4.20 44.99
N ALA A 249 -36.85 -5.29 45.04
CA ALA A 249 -37.33 -6.61 45.40
C ALA A 249 -37.87 -6.66 46.84
N ARG A 250 -37.21 -5.98 47.80
CA ARG A 250 -37.71 -5.87 49.18
C ARG A 250 -39.01 -5.06 49.27
N VAL A 251 -39.14 -3.99 48.49
CA VAL A 251 -40.39 -3.20 48.41
C VAL A 251 -41.53 -4.05 47.86
N VAL A 252 -41.29 -4.86 46.84
CA VAL A 252 -42.28 -5.81 46.29
C VAL A 252 -42.65 -6.87 47.32
N GLN A 253 -41.68 -7.40 48.08
CA GLN A 253 -41.96 -8.37 49.14
C GLN A 253 -42.81 -7.75 50.26
N ALA A 254 -42.48 -6.54 50.72
CA ALA A 254 -43.29 -5.84 51.71
C ALA A 254 -44.71 -5.53 51.20
N ALA A 255 -44.85 -5.15 49.92
CA ALA A 255 -46.16 -4.97 49.30
C ALA A 255 -46.95 -6.28 49.24
N LYS A 256 -46.30 -7.40 48.94
CA LYS A 256 -46.92 -8.74 48.97
C LYS A 256 -47.37 -9.11 50.39
N ASP A 257 -46.53 -8.90 51.40
CA ASP A 257 -46.87 -9.19 52.79
C ASP A 257 -48.05 -8.32 53.28
N ILE A 258 -48.14 -7.07 52.82
CA ILE A 258 -49.29 -6.19 53.08
C ILE A 258 -50.55 -6.73 52.39
N ILE A 259 -50.46 -7.14 51.12
CA ILE A 259 -51.60 -7.72 50.38
C ILE A 259 -52.06 -9.01 51.06
N ASP A 260 -51.14 -9.89 51.43
CA ASP A 260 -51.46 -11.15 52.12
C ASP A 260 -52.06 -10.90 53.52
N SER A 261 -51.60 -9.87 54.24
CA SER A 261 -52.19 -9.47 55.52
C SER A 261 -53.61 -8.91 55.37
N ILE A 262 -53.87 -8.15 54.30
CA ILE A 262 -55.23 -7.65 53.98
C ILE A 262 -56.14 -8.80 53.56
N LEU A 263 -55.64 -9.77 52.80
CA LEU A 263 -56.43 -10.91 52.33
C LEU A 263 -56.74 -11.93 53.44
N ASN A 264 -55.86 -12.09 54.44
CA ASN A 264 -56.07 -12.95 55.60
C ASN A 264 -56.91 -12.31 56.73
N LEU A 265 -57.43 -11.09 56.52
CA LEU A 265 -58.34 -10.40 57.47
C LEU A 265 -59.83 -10.69 57.22
N ASN A 266 -60.15 -11.67 56.36
CA ASN A 266 -61.48 -12.28 56.20
C ASN A 266 -61.41 -13.79 56.45
#